data_AF-A0A7V5R5A6-F1
#
_entry.id   AF-A0A7V5R5A6-F1
#
_cell.length_a   1.000
_cell.length_b   1.000
_cell.length_c   1.000
_cell.angle_alpha   90.00
_cell.angle_beta   90.00
_cell.angle_gamma   90.00
#
_symmetry.space_group_name_H-M   'P 1'
#
loop_
_entity.id
_entity.type
_entity.pdbx_description
1 polymer ?
#
loop_
_entity_poly.entity_id
_entity_poly.type
_entity_poly.pdbx_seq_one_letter_code
_entity_poly.pdbx_strand_id
1 'polypeptide(L)'
;MFRGAVFFLLCFFLFCGIGGGVSAAQASRQVTFSWHANPQDDNVVGYRLYYGPGSRYDGDGHLKSGFSYDYYLDFATSQRCRTTKSGPVCEQYGDNEVRCEALNTETPKCTLYGLVGGYKYFTMTAYNAQAESAYTKELKSYFGLYGGDPGNLPGMVGTLDAVYTLLLP
;
A
#
# COMPACT_ATOMS: atom_id res chain seq x y z
N MET A 1 49.96 -1.93 -61.52
CA MET A 1 50.35 -1.34 -60.22
C MET A 1 49.16 -0.59 -59.65
N PHE A 2 48.36 -1.22 -58.78
CA PHE A 2 47.29 -0.55 -58.03
C PHE A 2 47.67 -0.61 -56.54
N ARG A 3 47.93 0.57 -55.97
CA ARG A 3 48.12 0.79 -54.54
C ARG A 3 46.81 1.36 -53.99
N GLY A 4 46.32 0.85 -52.87
CA GLY A 4 45.38 1.61 -52.04
C GLY A 4 44.29 0.81 -51.36
N ALA A 5 44.55 0.48 -50.10
CA ALA A 5 43.62 0.54 -48.97
C ALA A 5 42.28 -0.20 -49.05
N VAL A 6 42.20 -1.35 -48.35
CA VAL A 6 41.01 -1.69 -47.54
C VAL A 6 41.47 -2.46 -46.30
N PHE A 7 41.84 -1.70 -45.26
CA PHE A 7 42.04 -2.20 -43.90
C PHE A 7 40.66 -2.18 -43.22
N PHE A 8 39.82 -3.18 -43.51
CA PHE A 8 38.49 -3.33 -42.90
C PHE A 8 38.48 -4.60 -42.06
N LEU A 9 39.27 -4.56 -40.99
CA LEU A 9 39.48 -5.69 -40.08
C LEU A 9 38.51 -5.55 -38.89
N LEU A 10 37.51 -6.44 -38.87
CA LEU A 10 36.94 -7.10 -37.69
C LEU A 10 36.97 -6.29 -36.38
N CYS A 11 35.84 -5.69 -35.95
CA CYS A 11 35.62 -5.41 -34.51
C CYS A 11 34.21 -4.93 -34.06
N PHE A 12 33.11 -5.09 -34.82
CA PHE A 12 31.85 -4.40 -34.43
C PHE A 12 30.55 -5.18 -34.41
N PHE A 13 30.56 -6.52 -34.34
CA PHE A 13 29.32 -7.30 -34.19
C PHE A 13 29.44 -8.47 -33.20
N LEU A 14 30.16 -8.30 -32.10
CA LEU A 14 30.29 -9.33 -31.06
C LEU A 14 30.01 -8.83 -29.64
N PHE A 15 29.12 -7.84 -29.53
CA PHE A 15 28.55 -7.40 -28.26
C PHE A 15 27.05 -7.07 -28.43
N CYS A 16 26.26 -8.01 -28.97
CA CYS A 16 24.85 -8.05 -28.58
C CYS A 16 24.83 -8.69 -27.19
N GLY A 17 25.22 -7.85 -26.22
CA GLY A 17 25.23 -8.17 -24.81
C GLY A 17 23.87 -8.75 -24.44
N ILE A 18 23.95 -9.86 -23.72
CA ILE A 18 22.88 -10.56 -23.06
C ILE A 18 22.20 -9.54 -22.14
N GLY A 19 21.30 -8.74 -22.68
CA GLY A 19 20.42 -7.83 -21.96
C GLY A 19 19.31 -8.61 -21.28
N GLY A 20 19.68 -9.68 -20.57
CA GLY A 20 18.85 -10.25 -19.53
C GLY A 20 18.85 -9.24 -18.41
N GLY A 21 18.03 -8.19 -18.55
CA GLY A 21 17.62 -7.37 -17.43
C GLY A 21 16.98 -8.33 -16.44
N VAL A 22 17.75 -8.77 -15.46
CA VAL A 22 17.23 -9.41 -14.27
C VAL A 22 16.31 -8.38 -13.64
N SER A 23 15.03 -8.43 -14.01
CA SER A 23 14.00 -7.81 -13.20
C SER A 23 14.05 -8.58 -11.90
N ALA A 24 14.77 -8.02 -10.92
CA ALA A 24 14.69 -8.50 -9.56
C ALA A 24 13.21 -8.49 -9.21
N ALA A 25 12.60 -9.67 -9.14
CA ALA A 25 11.26 -9.82 -8.62
C ALA A 25 11.33 -9.31 -7.19
N GLN A 26 10.92 -8.05 -6.97
CA GLN A 26 10.69 -7.54 -5.62
C GLN A 26 9.67 -8.50 -5.02
N ALA A 27 10.10 -9.31 -4.05
CA ALA A 27 9.19 -10.11 -3.24
C ALA A 27 8.11 -9.15 -2.75
N SER A 28 6.87 -9.37 -3.18
CA SER A 28 5.82 -8.35 -3.11
C SER A 28 5.48 -8.05 -1.66
N ARG A 29 5.89 -6.87 -1.22
CA ARG A 29 5.64 -6.30 0.09
C ARG A 29 4.33 -5.53 0.04
N GLN A 30 3.23 -6.27 -0.07
CA GLN A 30 1.92 -5.71 -0.37
C GLN A 30 0.84 -6.25 0.55
N VAL A 31 -0.26 -5.53 0.61
CA VAL A 31 -1.47 -5.95 1.32
C VAL A 31 -2.68 -5.42 0.59
N THR A 32 -3.69 -6.28 0.46
CA THR A 32 -4.91 -5.96 -0.27
C THR A 32 -6.06 -5.88 0.72
N PHE A 33 -6.80 -4.78 0.62
CA PHE A 33 -8.00 -4.48 1.39
C PHE A 33 -9.18 -4.55 0.44
N SER A 34 -10.27 -5.14 0.91
CA SER A 34 -11.58 -4.96 0.31
C SER A 34 -12.57 -4.61 1.39
N TRP A 35 -13.54 -3.76 1.05
CA TRP A 35 -14.55 -3.33 2.01
C TRP A 35 -15.93 -3.35 1.42
N HIS A 36 -16.95 -3.44 2.28
CA HIS A 36 -18.30 -3.16 1.85
C HIS A 36 -18.52 -1.65 1.89
N ALA A 37 -18.90 -1.06 0.75
CA ALA A 37 -19.19 0.36 0.70
C ALA A 37 -20.48 0.67 1.48
N ASN A 38 -20.50 1.84 2.12
CA ASN A 38 -21.69 2.36 2.78
C ASN A 38 -22.86 2.54 1.78
N PRO A 39 -24.12 2.35 2.24
CA PRO A 39 -25.31 2.73 1.48
C PRO A 39 -25.24 4.18 0.95
N GLN A 40 -25.88 4.43 -0.19
CA GLN A 40 -25.87 5.77 -0.81
C GLN A 40 -26.46 6.86 0.08
N ASP A 41 -27.46 6.53 0.91
CA ASP A 41 -28.14 7.47 1.81
C ASP A 41 -27.21 8.06 2.88
N ASP A 42 -26.07 7.42 3.15
CA ASP A 42 -25.07 7.92 4.10
C ASP A 42 -24.22 9.07 3.54
N ASN A 43 -24.33 9.33 2.23
CA ASN A 43 -23.62 10.38 1.50
C ASN A 43 -22.09 10.33 1.71
N VAL A 44 -21.52 9.12 1.82
CA VAL A 44 -20.06 8.94 1.94
C VAL A 44 -19.38 9.44 0.67
N VAL A 45 -18.39 10.32 0.86
CA VAL A 45 -17.62 10.90 -0.25
C VAL A 45 -16.21 10.32 -0.33
N GLY A 46 -15.76 9.59 0.69
CA GLY A 46 -14.46 8.95 0.70
C GLY A 46 -14.22 8.05 1.89
N TYR A 47 -13.11 7.34 1.83
CA TYR A 47 -12.61 6.47 2.89
C TYR A 47 -11.15 6.81 3.18
N ARG A 48 -10.77 6.72 4.46
CA ARG A 48 -9.37 6.86 4.88
C ARG A 48 -8.87 5.58 5.51
N LEU A 49 -7.74 5.08 5.02
CA LEU A 49 -7.04 3.94 5.60
C LEU A 49 -5.89 4.42 6.47
N TYR A 50 -6.03 4.28 7.78
CA TYR A 50 -5.02 4.61 8.77
C TYR A 50 -4.10 3.42 9.01
N TYR A 51 -2.80 3.67 9.14
CA TYR A 51 -1.84 2.61 9.40
C TYR A 51 -0.56 3.07 10.11
N GLY A 52 0.06 2.13 10.81
CA GLY A 52 1.30 2.37 11.54
C GLY A 52 1.89 1.09 12.14
N PRO A 53 3.09 1.17 12.77
CA PRO A 53 3.75 0.03 13.38
C PRO A 53 3.14 -0.37 14.74
N GLY A 54 2.30 0.48 15.35
CA GLY A 54 1.67 0.24 16.65
C GLY A 54 0.18 -0.06 16.55
N SER A 55 -0.30 -0.94 17.42
CA SER A 55 -1.73 -1.17 17.64
C SER A 55 -2.35 -0.03 18.46
N ARG A 56 -3.58 0.35 18.14
CA ARG A 56 -4.39 1.26 18.98
C ARG A 56 -4.82 0.65 20.32
N TYR A 57 -4.67 -0.67 20.47
CA TYR A 57 -5.01 -1.40 21.69
C TYR A 57 -3.76 -1.71 22.51
N ASP A 58 -3.92 -1.73 23.84
CA ASP A 58 -2.91 -2.25 24.77
C ASP A 58 -2.91 -3.79 24.81
N GLY A 59 -2.10 -4.37 25.71
CA GLY A 59 -1.98 -5.83 25.85
C GLY A 59 -3.26 -6.51 26.37
N ASP A 60 -4.13 -5.74 27.01
CA ASP A 60 -5.40 -6.21 27.58
C ASP A 60 -6.59 -5.96 26.62
N GLY A 61 -6.34 -5.32 25.48
CA GLY A 61 -7.36 -5.03 24.46
C GLY A 61 -8.11 -3.72 24.70
N HIS A 62 -7.67 -2.85 25.60
CA HIS A 62 -8.27 -1.52 25.79
C HIS A 62 -7.71 -0.50 24.81
N LEU A 63 -8.54 0.48 24.42
CA LEU A 63 -8.09 1.59 23.58
C LEU A 63 -7.08 2.46 24.34
N LYS A 64 -5.93 2.70 23.72
CA LYS A 64 -4.90 3.58 24.26
C LYS A 64 -5.35 5.04 24.19
N SER A 65 -5.26 5.74 25.32
CA SER A 65 -5.48 7.19 25.35
C SER A 65 -4.39 7.92 24.56
N GLY A 66 -4.78 8.93 23.77
CA GLY A 66 -3.87 9.74 22.96
C GLY A 66 -3.16 8.99 21.82
N PHE A 67 -3.62 7.79 21.46
CA PHE A 67 -3.09 7.06 20.33
C PHE A 67 -3.46 7.72 19.01
N SER A 68 -2.51 7.71 18.07
CA SER A 68 -2.74 8.09 16.69
C SER A 68 -1.89 7.21 15.78
N TYR A 69 -2.42 6.89 14.59
CA TYR A 69 -1.65 6.22 13.57
C TYR A 69 -0.66 7.20 12.91
N ASP A 70 0.47 6.67 12.49
CA ASP A 70 1.54 7.45 11.86
C ASP A 70 1.13 8.02 10.49
N TYR A 71 0.30 7.26 9.76
CA TYR A 71 -0.12 7.59 8.41
C TYR A 71 -1.60 7.32 8.19
N TYR A 72 -2.18 8.02 7.21
CA TYR A 72 -3.40 7.59 6.53
C TYR A 72 -3.32 7.80 5.03
N LEU A 73 -4.06 6.99 4.27
CA LEU A 73 -4.33 7.19 2.85
C LEU A 73 -5.76 7.70 2.69
N ASP A 74 -5.96 8.75 1.91
CA ASP A 74 -7.29 9.23 1.50
C ASP A 74 -7.54 8.84 0.05
N PHE A 75 -8.44 7.88 -0.15
CA PHE A 75 -8.69 7.29 -1.47
C PHE A 75 -9.46 8.21 -2.40
N ALA A 76 -10.19 9.22 -1.88
CA ALA A 76 -10.91 10.17 -2.73
C ALA A 76 -9.97 11.22 -3.32
N THR A 77 -8.91 11.58 -2.60
CA THR A 77 -7.95 12.64 -3.03
C THR A 77 -6.61 12.10 -3.51
N SER A 78 -6.41 10.78 -3.49
CA SER A 78 -5.15 10.11 -3.79
C SER A 78 -3.96 10.58 -2.96
N GLN A 79 -4.20 10.89 -1.67
CA GLN A 79 -3.19 11.45 -0.78
C GLN A 79 -2.75 10.45 0.28
N ARG A 80 -1.44 10.42 0.56
CA ARG A 80 -0.87 9.86 1.78
C ARG A 80 -0.53 11.00 2.71
N CYS A 81 -1.04 10.94 3.93
CA CYS A 81 -0.79 11.93 4.94
C CYS A 81 -0.06 11.31 6.12
N ARG A 82 1.01 11.97 6.58
CA ARG A 82 1.72 11.63 7.81
C ARG A 82 1.20 12.47 8.96
N THR A 83 0.78 11.84 10.04
CA THR A 83 0.35 12.54 11.24
C THR A 83 1.56 13.16 11.95
N THR A 84 1.49 14.46 12.23
CA THR A 84 2.49 15.17 13.03
C THR A 84 1.82 15.97 14.14
N LYS A 85 2.61 16.47 15.10
CA LYS A 85 2.09 17.33 16.18
C LYS A 85 1.46 18.63 15.68
N SER A 86 1.87 19.11 14.51
CA SER A 86 1.38 20.35 13.91
C SER A 86 0.22 20.12 12.92
N GLY A 87 -0.26 18.89 12.79
CA GLY A 87 -1.24 18.47 11.80
C GLY A 87 -0.68 17.50 10.75
N PRO A 88 -1.54 16.96 9.88
CA PRO A 88 -1.12 16.03 8.84
C PRO A 88 -0.32 16.74 7.74
N VAL A 89 0.77 16.10 7.29
CA VAL A 89 1.53 16.52 6.09
C VAL A 89 1.22 15.54 4.97
N CYS A 90 0.61 16.02 3.89
CA CYS A 90 0.07 15.19 2.82
C CYS A 90 0.87 15.31 1.52
N GLU A 91 1.03 14.19 0.83
CA GLU A 91 1.62 14.08 -0.49
C GLU A 91 0.75 13.18 -1.38
N GLN A 92 0.82 13.35 -2.69
CA GLN A 92 0.16 12.45 -3.64
C GLN A 92 0.90 11.12 -3.68
N TYR A 93 0.18 10.01 -3.56
CA TYR A 93 0.76 8.69 -3.83
C TYR A 93 0.57 8.31 -5.30
N GLY A 94 1.47 7.49 -5.83
CA GLY A 94 1.39 6.97 -7.21
C GLY A 94 0.84 5.55 -7.28
N ASP A 95 0.55 5.09 -8.51
CA ASP A 95 0.04 3.75 -8.81
C ASP A 95 1.02 2.62 -8.45
N ASN A 96 2.28 2.94 -8.18
CA ASN A 96 3.29 1.99 -7.69
C ASN A 96 3.24 1.80 -6.18
N GLU A 97 2.52 2.65 -5.46
CA GLU A 97 2.35 2.60 -4.01
C GLU A 97 0.95 2.11 -3.61
N VAL A 98 -0.08 2.59 -4.28
CA VAL A 98 -1.47 2.23 -4.01
C VAL A 98 -2.18 1.99 -5.33
N ARG A 99 -2.84 0.84 -5.47
CA ARG A 99 -3.72 0.56 -6.61
C ARG A 99 -5.09 0.22 -6.12
N CYS A 100 -6.06 1.03 -6.51
CA CYS A 100 -7.45 0.81 -6.17
C CYS A 100 -8.25 0.44 -7.41
N GLU A 101 -9.19 -0.47 -7.22
CA GLU A 101 -10.12 -0.97 -8.22
C GLU A 101 -11.52 -0.86 -7.66
N ALA A 102 -12.49 -0.59 -8.54
CA ALA A 102 -13.91 -0.63 -8.20
C ALA A 102 -14.31 0.28 -7.00
N LEU A 103 -13.66 1.44 -6.84
CA LEU A 103 -13.90 2.37 -5.71
C LEU A 103 -15.36 2.85 -5.58
N ASN A 104 -16.11 2.85 -6.69
CA ASN A 104 -17.50 3.29 -6.74
C ASN A 104 -18.49 2.11 -6.75
N THR A 105 -18.07 0.93 -6.32
CA THR A 105 -18.92 -0.27 -6.26
C THR A 105 -19.24 -0.65 -4.82
N GLU A 106 -20.11 -1.64 -4.63
CA GLU A 106 -20.43 -2.18 -3.30
C GLU A 106 -19.24 -2.87 -2.62
N THR A 107 -18.20 -3.23 -3.37
CA THR A 107 -17.02 -3.90 -2.82
C THR A 107 -15.72 -3.30 -3.38
N PRO A 108 -15.36 -2.07 -2.96
CA PRO A 108 -14.09 -1.47 -3.35
C PRO A 108 -12.90 -2.31 -2.88
N LYS A 109 -11.80 -2.20 -3.62
CA LYS A 109 -10.57 -2.94 -3.34
C LYS A 109 -9.35 -2.07 -3.57
N CYS A 110 -8.40 -2.08 -2.64
CA CYS A 110 -7.11 -1.40 -2.80
C CYS A 110 -5.95 -2.31 -2.41
N THR A 111 -4.84 -2.23 -3.13
CA THR A 111 -3.58 -2.88 -2.78
C THR A 111 -2.54 -1.83 -2.49
N LEU A 112 -1.94 -1.91 -1.29
CA LEU A 112 -0.80 -1.10 -0.89
C LEU A 112 0.48 -1.88 -1.15
N TYR A 113 1.52 -1.19 -1.61
CA TYR A 113 2.82 -1.76 -1.95
C TYR A 113 3.94 -1.10 -1.15
N GLY A 114 5.12 -1.73 -1.15
CA GLY A 114 6.33 -1.17 -0.55
C GLY A 114 6.37 -1.18 0.98
N LEU A 115 5.46 -1.89 1.65
CA LEU A 115 5.39 -1.92 3.11
C LEU A 115 6.57 -2.69 3.71
N VAL A 116 7.23 -2.12 4.72
CA VAL A 116 8.43 -2.70 5.37
C VAL A 116 8.41 -2.49 6.88
N GLY A 117 9.30 -3.20 7.57
CA GLY A 117 9.61 -2.92 8.97
C GLY A 117 8.67 -3.62 9.95
N GLY A 118 8.40 -4.91 9.72
CA GLY A 118 7.69 -5.77 10.66
C GLY A 118 6.19 -5.56 10.65
N TYR A 119 5.54 -5.69 11.81
CA TYR A 119 4.09 -5.55 11.91
C TYR A 119 3.61 -4.16 11.47
N LYS A 120 2.44 -4.14 10.85
CA LYS A 120 1.63 -2.96 10.58
C LYS A 120 0.20 -3.25 11.01
N TYR A 121 -0.41 -2.22 11.57
CA TYR A 121 -1.78 -2.21 12.02
C TYR A 121 -2.56 -1.26 11.13
N PHE A 122 -3.76 -1.66 10.74
CA PHE A 122 -4.59 -0.96 9.77
C PHE A 122 -6.00 -0.80 10.31
N THR A 123 -6.61 0.35 10.04
CA THR A 123 -8.04 0.56 10.25
C THR A 123 -8.54 1.58 9.24
N MET A 124 -9.84 1.62 9.02
CA MET A 124 -10.44 2.50 8.04
C MET A 124 -11.58 3.30 8.65
N THR A 125 -11.84 4.47 8.09
CA THR A 125 -13.03 5.29 8.35
C THR A 125 -13.72 5.58 7.03
N ALA A 126 -15.00 5.90 7.12
CA ALA A 126 -15.76 6.57 6.06
C ALA A 126 -15.99 8.02 6.46
N TYR A 127 -16.00 8.93 5.50
CA TYR A 127 -16.31 10.33 5.77
C TYR A 127 -17.24 10.93 4.70
N ASN A 128 -18.02 11.92 5.13
CA ASN A 128 -18.84 12.77 4.28
C ASN A 128 -18.46 14.24 4.50
N ALA A 129 -19.28 15.17 4.01
CA ALA A 129 -19.00 16.61 4.13
C ALA A 129 -19.13 17.13 5.58
N GLN A 130 -19.75 16.37 6.48
CA GLN A 130 -20.10 16.80 7.83
C GLN A 130 -19.24 16.13 8.90
N ALA A 131 -18.94 14.84 8.73
CA ALA A 131 -18.34 14.02 9.77
C ALA A 131 -17.48 12.88 9.19
N GLU A 132 -16.69 12.31 10.08
CA GLU A 132 -15.92 11.09 9.87
C GLU A 132 -16.37 10.02 10.87
N SER A 133 -16.49 8.78 10.40
CA SER A 133 -16.98 7.66 11.20
C SER A 133 -15.99 7.25 12.29
N ALA A 134 -16.46 6.40 13.21
CA ALA A 134 -15.54 5.62 14.03
C ALA A 134 -14.67 4.69 13.17
N TYR A 135 -13.53 4.29 13.72
CA TYR A 135 -12.63 3.34 13.09
C TYR A 135 -13.22 1.94 12.97
N THR A 136 -12.90 1.23 11.87
CA THR A 136 -13.13 -0.22 11.73
C THR A 136 -12.42 -1.03 12.80
N LYS A 137 -12.72 -2.33 12.86
CA LYS A 137 -11.85 -3.30 13.55
C LYS A 137 -10.42 -3.17 13.03
N GLU A 138 -9.46 -3.11 13.95
CA GLU A 138 -8.04 -3.04 13.59
C GLU A 138 -7.57 -4.39 13.04
N LEU A 139 -6.83 -4.33 11.93
CA LEU A 139 -6.22 -5.47 11.27
C LEU A 139 -4.70 -5.43 11.44
N LYS A 140 -4.06 -6.59 11.46
CA LYS A 140 -2.61 -6.73 11.70
C LYS A 140 -1.98 -7.59 10.62
N SER A 141 -0.90 -7.11 10.02
CA SER A 141 -0.10 -7.87 9.05
C SER A 141 1.40 -7.65 9.27
N TYR A 142 2.25 -8.59 8.84
CA TYR A 142 3.70 -8.56 9.06
C TYR A 142 4.47 -8.38 7.75
N PHE A 143 5.41 -7.42 7.73
CA PHE A 143 6.22 -7.06 6.57
C PHE A 143 7.72 -7.10 6.90
N GLY A 144 8.28 -8.32 7.02
CA GLY A 144 9.69 -8.54 7.33
C GLY A 144 10.65 -8.34 6.14
N LEU A 145 11.92 -8.05 6.43
CA LEU A 145 13.01 -8.16 5.46
C LEU A 145 13.43 -9.63 5.43
N TYR A 146 13.36 -10.28 4.27
CA TYR A 146 13.82 -11.66 4.09
C TYR A 146 15.27 -11.83 4.56
N GLY A 147 15.51 -12.80 5.42
CA GLY A 147 16.83 -13.27 5.82
C GLY A 147 16.74 -14.37 6.87
N GLY A 148 16.53 -15.63 6.44
CA GLY A 148 16.77 -16.77 7.35
C GLY A 148 16.12 -18.11 7.05
N ASP A 149 15.03 -18.21 6.28
CA ASP A 149 14.39 -19.52 6.02
C ASP A 149 14.30 -19.82 4.52
N PRO A 150 15.10 -20.77 3.99
CA PRO A 150 15.03 -21.19 2.60
C PRO A 150 13.76 -21.98 2.24
N GLY A 151 12.85 -22.24 3.19
CA GLY A 151 11.62 -22.99 2.98
C GLY A 151 10.36 -22.18 2.62
N ASN A 152 10.37 -20.85 2.65
CA ASN A 152 9.14 -20.05 2.52
C ASN A 152 9.24 -18.99 1.39
N LEU A 153 8.65 -19.32 0.25
CA LEU A 153 8.62 -18.57 -1.01
C LEU A 153 7.82 -17.23 -0.95
N PRO A 154 7.98 -16.34 -1.95
CA PRO A 154 7.83 -14.89 -1.83
C PRO A 154 6.39 -14.38 -1.97
N GLY A 155 6.11 -13.26 -1.30
CA GLY A 155 4.88 -12.50 -1.45
C GLY A 155 3.81 -12.93 -0.46
N MET A 156 3.89 -12.44 0.78
CA MET A 156 2.76 -12.57 1.71
C MET A 156 1.60 -11.73 1.19
N VAL A 157 0.64 -12.38 0.54
CA VAL A 157 -0.68 -11.83 0.23
C VAL A 157 -1.49 -11.85 1.51
N GLY A 158 -1.48 -10.75 2.25
CA GLY A 158 -2.47 -10.53 3.31
C GLY A 158 -3.77 -10.04 2.69
N THR A 159 -4.83 -10.85 2.73
CA THR A 159 -6.20 -10.40 2.46
C THR A 159 -6.77 -9.84 3.74
N LEU A 160 -7.15 -8.56 3.72
CA LEU A 160 -7.85 -7.93 4.81
C LEU A 160 -9.34 -8.09 4.61
N ASP A 161 -9.84 -9.26 5.01
CA ASP A 161 -11.25 -9.55 5.13
C ASP A 161 -11.79 -8.91 6.41
N ALA A 162 -12.29 -7.68 6.30
CA ALA A 162 -13.50 -7.21 6.97
C ALA A 162 -13.56 -5.68 6.94
N VAL A 163 -14.55 -5.15 6.23
CA VAL A 163 -15.16 -3.87 6.61
C VAL A 163 -16.64 -4.12 6.75
N TYR A 164 -17.01 -4.41 8.00
CA TYR A 164 -18.30 -4.03 8.51
C TYR A 164 -18.03 -2.92 9.52
N THR A 165 -18.18 -1.67 9.10
CA THR A 165 -18.55 -0.59 10.02
C THR A 165 -19.58 0.28 9.35
N LEU A 166 -20.82 -0.04 9.71
CA LEU A 166 -22.00 0.79 9.66
C LEU A 166 -21.64 2.25 9.96
N LEU A 167 -22.00 3.15 9.04
CA LEU A 167 -22.69 4.37 9.42
C LEU A 167 -24.09 3.87 9.80
N LEU A 168 -24.69 4.22 10.93
CA LEU A 168 -24.98 5.51 11.55
C LEU A 168 -25.40 5.19 13.01
N PRO A 169 -25.91 6.15 13.79
CA PRO A 169 -25.35 7.40 14.28
C PRO A 169 -24.61 7.25 15.63
#